data_AF-A0A5E8VHM6-F1
#
_entry.id   AF-A0A5E8VHM6-F1
#
_cell.length_a   1.000
_cell.length_b   1.000
_cell.length_c   1.000
_cell.angle_alpha   90.00
_cell.angle_beta   90.00
_cell.angle_gamma   90.00
#
_symmetry.space_group_name_H-M   'P 1'
#
loop_
_entity.id
_entity.type
_entity.pdbx_description
1 polymer ?
#
loop_
_entity_poly.entity_id
_entity_poly.type
_entity_poly.pdbx_seq_one_letter_code
_entity_poly.pdbx_strand_id
1 'polypeptide(L)'
;MQRVSFLFLLLLTGCLGEEERLAAENAKDDQQCLTYGAQKGTDAYVNCRAQLEAARRQADGALVAARNAERPRNCVNTGGYGGGSIICN
;
A
#
# COMPACT_ATOMS: atom_id res chain seq x y z
N MET A 1 -27.53 -31.54 8.30
CA MET A 1 -27.22 -30.13 8.68
C MET A 1 -25.72 -29.86 8.86
N GLN A 2 -24.82 -30.81 8.56
CA GLN A 2 -23.37 -30.69 8.81
C GLN A 2 -22.56 -30.04 7.65
N ARG A 3 -23.16 -29.89 6.47
CA ARG A 3 -22.51 -29.33 5.27
C ARG A 3 -22.53 -27.80 5.20
N VAL A 4 -23.37 -27.15 6.02
CA VAL A 4 -23.51 -25.68 6.02
C VAL A 4 -22.40 -25.01 6.84
N SER A 5 -21.88 -25.68 7.88
CA SER A 5 -20.77 -25.15 8.70
C SER A 5 -19.47 -24.92 7.94
N PHE A 6 -19.16 -25.75 6.94
CA PHE A 6 -17.91 -25.60 6.18
C PHE A 6 -17.92 -24.43 5.20
N LEU A 7 -19.10 -24.05 4.69
CA LEU A 7 -19.25 -22.90 3.80
C LEU A 7 -19.03 -21.56 4.53
N PHE A 8 -19.31 -21.51 5.84
CA PHE A 8 -19.16 -20.28 6.63
C PHE A 8 -17.70 -19.96 6.96
N LEU A 9 -16.84 -20.97 7.12
CA LEU A 9 -15.42 -20.81 7.43
C LEU A 9 -14.58 -20.31 6.23
N LEU A 10 -15.01 -20.58 5.01
CA LEU A 10 -14.34 -20.13 3.78
C LEU A 10 -14.55 -18.65 3.47
N LEU A 11 -15.57 -18.01 4.07
CA LEU A 11 -15.86 -16.58 3.88
C LEU A 11 -14.99 -15.66 4.75
N LEU A 12 -14.27 -16.20 5.75
CA LEU A 12 -13.48 -15.41 6.71
C LEU A 12 -12.01 -15.22 6.31
N THR A 13 -11.51 -15.90 5.28
CA THR A 13 -10.08 -15.84 4.88
C THR A 13 -9.77 -14.75 3.84
N GLY A 14 -10.75 -13.91 3.49
CA GLY A 14 -10.65 -13.01 2.33
C GLY A 14 -10.36 -11.53 2.59
N CYS A 15 -10.11 -11.07 3.83
CA CYS A 15 -10.12 -9.62 4.12
C CYS A 15 -8.94 -9.03 4.92
N LEU A 16 -7.92 -9.79 5.34
CA LEU A 16 -6.88 -9.23 6.21
C LEU A 16 -5.66 -8.60 5.49
N GLY A 17 -5.48 -8.80 4.19
CA GLY A 17 -4.19 -8.49 3.54
C GLY A 17 -3.86 -7.00 3.37
N GLU A 18 -4.86 -6.14 3.16
CA GLU A 18 -4.61 -4.72 2.85
C GLU A 18 -4.45 -3.87 4.11
N GLU A 19 -5.32 -4.12 5.10
CA GLU A 19 -5.25 -3.43 6.40
C GLU A 19 -3.96 -3.77 7.16
N GLU A 20 -3.51 -5.04 7.13
CA GLU A 20 -2.25 -5.45 7.76
C GLU A 20 -1.04 -4.76 7.11
N ARG A 21 -1.05 -4.58 5.79
CA ARG A 21 0.02 -3.87 5.07
C ARG A 21 0.05 -2.39 5.45
N LEU A 22 -1.10 -1.74 5.47
CA LEU A 22 -1.22 -0.35 5.90
C LEU A 22 -0.81 -0.17 7.37
N ALA A 23 -1.19 -1.09 8.25
CA ALA A 23 -0.79 -1.09 9.65
C ALA A 23 0.74 -1.26 9.80
N ALA A 24 1.35 -2.16 9.04
CA ALA A 24 2.79 -2.38 9.06
C ALA A 24 3.58 -1.17 8.53
N GLU A 25 3.10 -0.51 7.48
CA GLU A 25 3.72 0.72 6.94
C GLU A 25 3.60 1.89 7.91
N ASN A 26 2.43 2.05 8.54
CA ASN A 26 2.22 3.06 9.58
C ASN A 26 3.14 2.85 10.79
N ALA A 27 3.35 1.60 11.22
CA ALA A 27 4.26 1.29 12.31
C ALA A 27 5.73 1.62 11.96
N LYS A 28 6.14 1.40 10.71
CA LYS A 28 7.48 1.78 10.23
C LYS A 28 7.68 3.29 10.24
N ASP A 29 6.71 4.07 9.75
CA ASP A 29 6.80 5.54 9.76
C ASP A 29 6.86 6.08 11.18
N ASP A 30 6.02 5.52 12.05
CA ASP A 30 6.02 5.86 13.48
C ASP A 30 7.42 5.68 14.07
N GLN A 31 8.05 4.52 13.83
CA GLN A 31 9.39 4.23 14.33
C GLN A 31 10.45 5.17 13.74
N GLN A 32 10.38 5.48 12.44
CA GLN A 32 11.31 6.41 11.79
C GLN A 32 11.17 7.83 12.36
N CYS A 33 9.95 8.34 12.50
CA CYS A 33 9.71 9.67 13.06
C CYS A 33 10.15 9.79 14.51
N LEU A 34 9.91 8.75 15.32
CA LEU A 34 10.41 8.69 16.69
C LEU A 34 11.95 8.70 16.73
N THR A 35 12.60 7.97 15.82
CA THR A 35 14.07 7.93 15.70
C THR A 35 14.64 9.29 15.28
N TYR A 36 13.92 10.05 14.46
CA TYR A 36 14.27 11.44 14.11
C TYR A 36 13.98 12.45 15.23
N GLY A 37 13.51 11.99 16.39
CA GLY A 37 13.25 12.84 17.55
C GLY A 37 11.88 13.52 17.54
N ALA A 38 11.01 13.19 16.58
CA ALA A 38 9.65 13.71 16.56
C ALA A 38 8.78 13.00 17.59
N GLN A 39 8.04 13.76 18.40
CA GLN A 39 7.20 13.22 19.46
C GLN A 39 5.74 13.09 19.00
N LYS A 40 5.08 11.97 19.34
CA LYS A 40 3.67 11.76 19.02
C LYS A 40 2.80 12.91 19.58
N GLY A 41 1.86 13.37 18.78
CA GLY A 41 0.98 14.50 19.14
C GLY A 41 1.56 15.89 18.88
N THR A 42 2.77 15.98 18.33
CA THR A 42 3.37 17.26 17.91
C THR A 42 3.24 17.46 16.39
N ASP A 43 3.26 18.73 15.97
CA ASP A 43 3.28 19.09 14.54
C ASP A 43 4.50 18.51 13.82
N ALA A 44 5.64 18.43 14.51
CA ALA A 44 6.86 17.82 13.98
C ALA A 44 6.66 16.34 13.60
N TYR A 45 5.89 15.59 14.40
CA TYR A 45 5.57 14.20 14.11
C TYR A 45 4.59 14.06 12.94
N VAL A 46 3.55 14.89 12.89
CA VAL A 46 2.60 14.91 11.77
C VAL A 46 3.32 15.24 10.46
N ASN A 47 4.18 16.25 10.47
CA ASN A 47 4.94 16.66 9.30
C ASN A 47 5.97 15.60 8.88
N CYS A 48 6.62 14.93 9.83
CA CYS A 48 7.53 13.82 9.53
C CYS A 48 6.80 12.69 8.79
N ARG A 49 5.63 12.28 9.30
CA ARG A 49 4.83 11.23 8.66
C ARG A 49 4.35 11.62 7.27
N ALA A 50 3.87 12.85 7.10
CA ALA A 50 3.45 13.35 5.80
C ALA A 50 4.59 13.34 4.77
N GLN A 51 5.80 13.70 5.19
CA GLN A 51 6.99 13.67 4.33
C GLN A 51 7.39 12.25 3.94
N LEU A 52 7.38 11.30 4.88
CA LEU A 52 7.69 9.89 4.60
C LEU A 52 6.66 9.29 3.63
N GLU A 53 5.38 9.58 3.82
CA GLU A 53 4.33 9.15 2.92
C GLU A 53 4.49 9.75 1.51
N ALA A 54 4.74 11.06 1.42
CA ALA A 54 4.97 11.73 0.15
C ALA A 54 6.19 11.15 -0.60
N ALA A 55 7.30 10.90 0.11
CA ALA A 55 8.50 10.30 -0.45
C ALA A 55 8.23 8.90 -1.02
N ARG A 56 7.44 8.07 -0.32
CA ARG A 56 7.05 6.75 -0.84
C ARG A 56 6.16 6.85 -2.06
N ARG A 57 5.13 7.69 -2.05
CA ARG A 57 4.27 7.89 -3.23
C ARG A 57 5.07 8.36 -4.44
N GLN A 58 6.08 9.21 -4.23
CA GLN A 58 6.99 9.62 -5.31
C GLN A 58 7.82 8.44 -5.84
N ALA A 59 8.39 7.62 -4.96
CA ALA A 59 9.14 6.43 -5.35
C ALA A 59 8.27 5.42 -6.12
N ASP A 60 7.05 5.15 -5.64
CA ASP A 60 6.09 4.27 -6.31
C ASP A 60 5.67 4.82 -7.67
N GLY A 61 5.46 6.14 -7.77
CA GLY A 61 5.14 6.80 -9.03
C GLY A 61 6.25 6.67 -10.06
N ALA A 62 7.50 6.87 -9.63
CA ALA A 62 8.65 6.70 -10.49
C ALA A 62 8.78 5.24 -10.97
N LEU A 63 8.56 4.27 -10.08
CA LEU A 63 8.56 2.84 -10.45
C LEU A 63 7.44 2.48 -11.43
N VAL A 64 6.23 2.98 -11.21
CA VAL A 64 5.09 2.76 -12.11
C VAL A 64 5.34 3.40 -13.47
N ALA A 65 5.86 4.63 -13.50
CA ALA A 65 6.22 5.32 -14.73
C ALA A 65 7.31 4.57 -15.51
N ALA A 66 8.37 4.12 -14.83
CA ALA A 66 9.44 3.32 -15.44
C ALA A 66 8.89 2.02 -16.04
N ARG A 67 8.12 1.24 -15.27
CA ARG A 67 7.47 0.01 -15.77
C ARG A 67 6.57 0.28 -16.98
N ASN A 68 5.87 1.41 -17.00
CA ASN A 68 5.03 1.79 -18.13
C ASN A 68 5.85 2.20 -19.37
N ALA A 69 7.06 2.73 -19.20
CA ALA A 69 7.95 3.07 -20.32
C ALA A 69 8.49 1.82 -21.04
N GLU A 70 8.75 0.73 -20.32
CA GLU A 70 9.19 -0.56 -20.90
C GLU A 70 8.06 -1.38 -21.56
N ARG A 71 6.83 -0.91 -21.48
CA ARG A 71 5.63 -1.70 -21.77
C ARG A 71 5.28 -1.69 -23.26
N PRO A 72 4.79 -2.82 -23.82
CA PRO A 72 4.26 -2.84 -25.19
C PRO A 72 3.12 -1.83 -25.38
N ARG A 73 3.13 -1.12 -26.51
CA ARG A 73 2.17 -0.03 -26.81
C ARG A 73 0.71 -0.48 -26.86
N ASN A 74 0.45 -1.76 -27.14
CA ASN A 74 -0.90 -2.33 -27.15
C ASN A 74 -1.43 -2.67 -25.76
N CYS A 75 -0.63 -2.46 -24.73
CA CYS A 75 -1.05 -2.70 -23.37
C CYS A 75 -1.21 -1.37 -22.62
N VAL A 76 -2.26 -1.22 -21.79
CA VAL A 76 -2.37 -0.18 -20.72
C VAL A 76 -2.43 -0.75 -19.28
N ASN A 77 -1.82 -0.08 -18.29
CA ASN A 77 -1.98 -0.41 -16.87
C ASN A 77 -3.12 0.43 -16.34
N THR A 78 -4.15 -0.22 -15.81
CA THR A 78 -5.36 0.47 -15.35
C THR A 78 -5.34 0.83 -13.87
N GLY A 79 -4.29 0.50 -13.13
CA GLY A 79 -4.16 0.82 -11.71
C GLY A 79 -3.23 2.01 -11.43
N GLY A 80 -3.33 2.53 -10.21
CA GLY A 80 -2.53 3.65 -9.70
C GLY A 80 -1.33 3.20 -8.87
N TYR A 81 -0.99 4.01 -7.86
CA TYR A 81 0.04 3.71 -6.87
C TYR A 81 -0.39 2.51 -6.02
N GLY A 82 0.41 1.44 -6.01
CA GLY A 82 0.15 0.25 -5.17
C GLY A 82 -0.35 -0.99 -5.90
N GLY A 83 -0.69 -0.91 -7.19
CA GLY A 83 -1.04 -2.09 -7.98
C GLY A 83 -2.12 -1.86 -9.02
N GLY A 84 -2.07 -2.62 -10.12
CA GLY A 84 -2.99 -2.51 -11.24
C GLY A 84 -2.90 -3.69 -12.19
N SER A 85 -3.94 -3.89 -12.98
CA SER A 85 -3.99 -4.95 -13.98
C SER A 85 -3.38 -4.50 -15.30
N ILE A 86 -2.61 -5.39 -15.93
CA ILE A 86 -2.13 -5.18 -17.30
C ILE A 86 -3.21 -5.68 -18.27
N ILE A 87 -3.80 -4.77 -19.05
CA ILE A 87 -4.70 -5.14 -20.15
C ILE A 87 -3.95 -4.91 -21.46
N CYS A 88 -4.00 -5.88 -22.36
CA CYS A 88 -3.41 -5.83 -23.69
C CYS A 88 -4.49 -6.07 -24.75
N ASN A 89 -4.41 -5.36 -25.87
CA ASN A 89 -5.22 -5.56 -27.06
C ASN A 89 -4.46 -6.43 -28.07
#